data_AF-A0A0C9RP45-F1
#
_entry.id   AF-A0A0C9RP45-F1
#
_cell.length_a   1.000
_cell.length_b   1.000
_cell.length_c   1.000
_cell.angle_alpha   90.00
_cell.angle_beta   90.00
_cell.angle_gamma   90.00
#
_symmetry.space_group_name_H-M   'P 1'
#
loop_
_entity.id
_entity.type
_entity.pdbx_description
1 polymer ?
#
loop_
_entity_poly.entity_id
_entity_poly.type
_entity_poly.pdbx_seq_one_letter_code
_entity_poly.pdbx_strand_id
1 'polypeptide(L)'
;DNTKAAVIRLGLMEMIKFVDTFYGGSKLSTFFESCGVADLITTCYGGRNRRVCEQFVKTGKTIKELEDELLGGQKLQGPATAEEVNGMLKSKNLTDKFPLFTAVHRICSKELKGSDLIDQIRNHPEHQSVHLHFDIKIVWWFLNLPKL
;
A
#
# COMPACT_ATOMS: atom_id res chain seq x y z
N ASP A 1 -5.70 -12.43 7.79
CA ASP A 1 -6.22 -11.39 6.88
C ASP A 1 -6.28 -9.97 7.42
N ASN A 2 -6.55 -9.75 8.72
CA ASN A 2 -6.67 -8.39 9.29
C ASN A 2 -5.47 -7.46 9.03
N THR A 3 -4.24 -7.96 9.13
CA THR A 3 -3.03 -7.17 8.82
C THR A 3 -3.00 -6.72 7.36
N LYS A 4 -3.44 -7.58 6.43
CA LYS A 4 -3.51 -7.25 5.00
C LYS A 4 -4.55 -6.16 4.75
N ALA A 5 -5.72 -6.26 5.39
CA ALA A 5 -6.74 -5.22 5.31
C ALA A 5 -6.23 -3.88 5.86
N ALA A 6 -5.46 -3.88 6.94
CA ALA A 6 -4.84 -2.66 7.48
C ALA A 6 -3.84 -2.04 6.49
N VAL A 7 -2.98 -2.85 5.86
CA VAL A 7 -2.05 -2.38 4.82
C VAL A 7 -2.80 -1.76 3.64
N ILE A 8 -3.84 -2.42 3.14
CA ILE A 8 -4.65 -1.91 2.02
C ILE A 8 -5.31 -0.58 2.40
N ARG A 9 -5.90 -0.48 3.60
CA ARG A 9 -6.55 0.74 4.07
C ARG A 9 -5.55 1.91 4.16
N LEU A 10 -4.42 1.70 4.82
CA LEU A 10 -3.40 2.73 5.00
C LEU A 10 -2.76 3.12 3.65
N GLY A 11 -2.51 2.14 2.78
CA GLY A 11 -2.04 2.39 1.42
C GLY A 11 -3.01 3.25 0.62
N LEU A 12 -4.31 3.00 0.71
CA LEU A 12 -5.32 3.85 0.06
C LEU A 12 -5.31 5.28 0.63
N MET A 13 -5.15 5.45 1.95
CA MET A 13 -5.03 6.77 2.56
C MET A 13 -3.78 7.52 2.07
N GLU A 14 -2.63 6.83 1.97
CA GLU A 14 -1.42 7.42 1.38
C GLU A 14 -1.60 7.74 -0.11
N MET A 15 -2.30 6.93 -0.88
CA MET A 15 -2.63 7.23 -2.29
C MET A 15 -3.45 8.51 -2.41
N ILE A 16 -4.52 8.65 -1.62
CA ILE A 16 -5.37 9.85 -1.60
C ILE A 16 -4.53 11.09 -1.25
N LYS A 17 -3.77 11.01 -0.16
CA LYS A 17 -2.93 12.09 0.32
C LYS A 17 -1.84 12.47 -0.69
N PHE A 18 -1.26 11.48 -1.38
CA PHE A 18 -0.23 11.70 -2.38
C PHE A 18 -0.81 12.47 -3.57
N VAL A 19 -1.96 12.03 -4.08
CA VAL A 19 -2.64 12.73 -5.18
C VAL A 19 -3.01 14.15 -4.76
N ASP A 20 -3.58 14.36 -3.58
CA ASP A 20 -3.91 15.71 -3.08
C ASP A 20 -2.67 16.62 -2.96
N THR A 21 -1.54 16.06 -2.53
CA THR A 21 -0.28 16.80 -2.34
C THR A 21 0.40 17.19 -3.66
N PHE A 22 0.37 16.32 -4.67
CA PHE A 22 1.13 16.50 -5.92
C PHE A 22 0.26 16.88 -7.12
N TYR A 23 -1.04 16.59 -7.07
CA TYR A 23 -2.00 16.73 -8.17
C TYR A 23 -3.31 17.34 -7.65
N GLY A 24 -3.29 18.65 -7.41
CA GLY A 24 -4.45 19.40 -6.94
C GLY A 24 -5.68 19.23 -7.85
N GLY A 25 -6.87 19.27 -7.26
CA GLY A 25 -8.15 19.12 -7.99
C GLY A 25 -8.65 17.68 -8.13
N SER A 26 -8.00 16.72 -7.47
CA SER A 26 -8.51 15.34 -7.42
C SER A 26 -9.81 15.25 -6.61
N LYS A 27 -10.72 14.38 -7.03
CA LYS A 27 -11.97 14.11 -6.33
C LYS A 27 -11.82 12.88 -5.47
N LEU A 28 -12.13 12.99 -4.18
CA LEU A 28 -12.12 11.84 -3.27
C LEU A 28 -13.03 10.70 -3.77
N SER A 29 -14.15 11.02 -4.44
CA SER A 29 -15.05 10.04 -5.03
C SER A 29 -14.36 9.10 -6.03
N THR A 30 -13.35 9.57 -6.77
CA THR A 30 -12.62 8.76 -7.75
C THR A 30 -11.92 7.56 -7.11
N PHE A 31 -11.49 7.67 -5.85
CA PHE A 31 -10.85 6.54 -5.15
C PHE A 31 -11.83 5.44 -4.76
N PHE A 32 -13.13 5.74 -4.74
CA PHE A 32 -14.20 4.76 -4.51
C PHE A 32 -14.69 4.10 -5.80
N GLU A 33 -14.26 4.58 -6.97
CA GLU A 33 -14.52 3.94 -8.25
C GLU A 33 -13.68 2.67 -8.42
N SER A 34 -14.00 1.89 -9.47
CA SER A 34 -13.32 0.62 -9.76
C SER A 34 -11.79 0.76 -9.88
N CYS A 35 -11.32 1.85 -10.48
CA CYS A 35 -9.88 2.14 -10.65
C CYS A 35 -9.15 2.52 -9.34
N GLY A 36 -9.88 2.76 -8.25
CA GLY A 36 -9.32 3.06 -6.94
C GLY A 36 -9.33 1.82 -6.05
N VAL A 37 -10.31 1.76 -5.14
CA VAL A 37 -10.36 0.74 -4.08
C VAL A 37 -10.52 -0.69 -4.61
N ALA A 38 -11.30 -0.91 -5.67
CA ALA A 38 -11.51 -2.25 -6.21
C ALA A 38 -10.24 -2.81 -6.86
N ASP A 39 -9.58 -2.01 -7.70
CA ASP A 39 -8.31 -2.37 -8.35
C ASP A 39 -7.19 -2.61 -7.31
N LEU A 40 -7.13 -1.77 -6.27
CA LEU A 40 -6.19 -1.95 -5.16
C LEU A 40 -6.40 -3.30 -4.46
N ILE A 41 -7.65 -3.63 -4.11
CA ILE A 41 -7.98 -4.89 -3.42
C ILE A 41 -7.59 -6.08 -4.30
N THR A 42 -8.04 -6.12 -5.56
CA THR A 42 -7.74 -7.27 -6.44
C THR A 42 -6.24 -7.43 -6.67
N THR A 43 -5.50 -6.33 -6.83
CA THR A 43 -4.04 -6.34 -6.99
C THR A 43 -3.35 -6.85 -5.72
N CYS A 44 -3.78 -6.45 -4.53
CA CYS A 44 -3.19 -6.90 -3.28
C CYS A 44 -3.48 -8.38 -2.95
N TYR A 45 -4.59 -8.94 -3.47
CA TYR A 45 -4.95 -10.35 -3.24
C TYR A 45 -4.43 -11.30 -4.32
N GLY A 46 -4.40 -10.89 -5.58
CA GLY A 46 -4.12 -11.78 -6.72
C GLY A 46 -3.10 -11.26 -7.74
N GLY A 47 -2.57 -10.05 -7.58
CA GLY A 47 -1.68 -9.44 -8.57
C GLY A 47 -0.28 -10.06 -8.65
N ARG A 48 0.37 -9.88 -9.81
CA ARG A 48 1.77 -10.28 -10.05
C ARG A 48 2.75 -9.63 -9.05
N ASN A 49 2.49 -8.37 -8.68
CA ASN A 49 3.22 -7.67 -7.61
C ASN A 49 3.20 -8.46 -6.30
N ARG A 50 2.01 -8.89 -5.84
CA ARG A 50 1.88 -9.70 -4.61
C ARG A 50 2.69 -10.98 -4.69
N ARG A 51 2.56 -11.73 -5.80
CA ARG A 51 3.22 -13.02 -5.99
C ARG A 51 4.74 -12.88 -5.95
N VAL A 52 5.31 -11.91 -6.66
CA VAL A 52 6.77 -11.74 -6.69
C VAL A 52 7.30 -11.14 -5.40
N CYS A 53 6.65 -10.12 -4.83
CA CYS A 53 7.10 -9.54 -3.56
C CYS A 53 7.06 -10.55 -2.40
N GLU A 54 6.09 -11.47 -2.40
CA GLU A 54 6.06 -12.57 -1.42
C GLU A 54 7.31 -13.46 -1.53
N GLN A 55 7.72 -13.82 -2.75
CA GLN A 55 8.93 -14.61 -2.97
C GLN A 55 10.21 -13.82 -2.69
N PHE A 56 10.23 -12.52 -3.02
CA PHE A 56 11.33 -11.62 -2.71
C PHE A 56 11.63 -11.61 -1.21
N VAL A 57 10.60 -11.45 -0.37
CA VAL A 57 10.77 -11.44 1.09
C VAL A 57 11.15 -12.82 1.64
N LYS A 58 10.60 -13.92 1.07
CA LYS A 58 10.88 -15.28 1.55
C LYS A 58 12.26 -15.81 1.16
N THR A 59 12.74 -15.46 -0.03
CA THR A 59 13.93 -16.08 -0.63
C THR A 59 15.15 -15.18 -0.65
N GLY A 60 14.96 -13.85 -0.55
CA GLY A 60 16.04 -12.87 -0.67
C GLY A 60 16.61 -12.70 -2.09
N LYS A 61 16.08 -13.45 -3.07
CA LYS A 61 16.38 -13.29 -4.50
C LYS A 61 16.09 -11.86 -4.95
N THR A 62 16.77 -11.43 -5.99
CA THR A 62 16.52 -10.13 -6.62
C THR A 62 15.17 -10.13 -7.33
N ILE A 63 14.57 -8.96 -7.50
CA ILE A 63 13.34 -8.80 -8.28
C ILE A 63 13.54 -9.31 -9.70
N LYS A 64 14.69 -9.03 -10.33
CA LYS A 64 15.01 -9.47 -11.69
C LYS A 64 14.96 -11.00 -11.83
N GLU A 65 15.61 -11.73 -10.92
CA GLU A 65 15.57 -13.21 -10.92
C GLU A 65 14.13 -13.72 -10.80
N LEU A 66 13.33 -13.11 -9.91
CA LEU A 66 11.95 -13.52 -9.70
C LEU A 66 11.02 -13.15 -10.87
N GLU A 67 11.28 -12.06 -11.59
CA GLU A 67 10.57 -11.74 -12.83
C GLU A 67 10.80 -12.82 -13.89
N ASP A 68 12.07 -13.19 -14.10
CA ASP A 68 12.46 -14.19 -15.09
C ASP A 68 11.88 -15.57 -14.74
N GLU A 69 11.86 -15.94 -13.46
CA GLU A 69 11.32 -17.22 -12.97
C GLU A 69 9.78 -17.28 -12.95
N LEU A 70 9.10 -16.20 -12.57
CA LEU A 70 7.66 -16.24 -12.23
C LEU A 70 6.75 -15.57 -13.25
N LEU A 71 7.29 -14.68 -14.08
CA LEU A 71 6.48 -13.79 -14.93
C LEU A 71 6.69 -14.00 -16.43
N GLY A 72 7.55 -14.93 -16.84
CA GLY A 72 7.69 -15.34 -18.24
C GLY A 72 7.98 -14.17 -19.19
N GLY A 73 8.84 -13.24 -18.77
CA GLY A 73 9.22 -12.05 -19.54
C GLY A 73 8.40 -10.78 -19.25
N GLN A 74 7.37 -10.84 -18.40
CA GLN A 74 6.67 -9.63 -17.95
C GLN A 74 7.42 -8.93 -16.81
N LYS A 75 7.36 -7.59 -16.79
CA LYS A 75 8.01 -6.75 -15.77
C LYS A 75 7.05 -6.32 -14.66
N LEU A 76 7.58 -6.20 -13.46
CA LEU A 76 6.89 -5.63 -12.30
C LEU A 76 6.93 -4.11 -12.35
N GLN A 77 5.76 -3.51 -12.18
CA GLN A 77 5.65 -2.06 -12.08
C GLN A 77 5.83 -1.57 -10.65
N GLY A 78 5.48 -2.38 -9.63
CA GLY A 78 5.49 -1.96 -8.23
C GLY A 78 6.82 -1.38 -7.73
N PRO A 79 7.95 -2.07 -7.89
CA PRO A 79 9.25 -1.56 -7.44
C PRO A 79 9.68 -0.26 -8.12
N ALA A 80 9.50 -0.16 -9.45
CA ALA A 80 9.83 1.05 -10.20
C ALA A 80 8.93 2.23 -9.78
N THR A 81 7.62 2.01 -9.66
CA THR A 81 6.68 3.02 -9.15
C THR A 81 7.03 3.45 -7.73
N ALA A 82 7.44 2.52 -6.86
CA ALA A 82 7.84 2.86 -5.49
C ALA A 82 9.10 3.75 -5.46
N GLU A 83 10.06 3.51 -6.35
CA GLU A 83 11.24 4.36 -6.52
C GLU A 83 10.87 5.77 -6.98
N GLU A 84 10.04 5.91 -8.01
CA GLU A 84 9.58 7.20 -8.53
C GLU A 84 8.81 8.00 -7.46
N VAL A 85 7.83 7.36 -6.82
CA VAL A 85 7.03 7.97 -5.75
C VAL A 85 7.91 8.42 -4.59
N ASN A 86 8.84 7.57 -4.14
CA ASN A 86 9.74 7.93 -3.06
C ASN A 86 10.72 9.05 -3.46
N GLY A 87 11.14 9.09 -4.73
CA GLY A 87 11.91 10.22 -5.29
C GLY A 87 11.14 11.54 -5.22
N MET A 88 9.86 11.54 -5.60
CA MET A 88 8.98 12.71 -5.47
C MET A 88 8.83 13.15 -4.02
N LEU A 89 8.63 12.20 -3.09
CA LEU A 89 8.52 12.49 -1.65
C LEU A 89 9.82 13.09 -1.09
N LYS A 90 10.97 12.51 -1.43
CA LYS A 90 12.29 13.03 -1.04
C LYS A 90 12.50 14.47 -1.53
N SER A 91 12.13 14.76 -2.78
CA SER A 91 12.28 16.11 -3.36
C SER A 91 11.54 17.21 -2.60
N LYS A 92 10.50 16.84 -1.83
CA LYS A 92 9.69 17.75 -1.01
C LYS A 92 9.90 17.56 0.50
N ASN A 93 10.84 16.72 0.93
CA ASN A 93 11.03 16.33 2.33
C ASN A 93 9.75 15.76 3.00
N LEU A 94 9.00 14.93 2.27
CA LEU A 94 7.72 14.39 2.72
C LEU A 94 7.74 12.91 3.08
N THR A 95 8.89 12.22 3.04
CA THR A 95 8.97 10.77 3.29
C THR A 95 8.33 10.34 4.62
N ASP A 96 8.48 11.15 5.67
CA ASP A 96 7.93 10.86 7.01
C ASP A 96 6.39 10.98 7.06
N LYS A 97 5.78 11.63 6.06
CA LYS A 97 4.32 11.74 5.93
C LYS A 97 3.70 10.58 5.16
N PHE A 98 4.52 9.72 4.57
CA PHE A 98 4.15 8.56 3.75
C PHE A 98 5.01 7.34 4.14
N PRO A 99 4.93 6.88 5.41
CA PRO A 99 5.76 5.79 5.91
C PRO A 99 5.58 4.48 5.13
N LEU A 100 4.39 4.17 4.60
CA LEU A 100 4.16 2.92 3.88
C LEU A 100 4.82 2.94 2.50
N PHE A 101 4.63 4.00 1.71
CA PHE A 101 5.32 4.17 0.41
C PHE A 101 6.83 4.18 0.58
N THR A 102 7.33 4.91 1.58
CA THR A 102 8.76 4.96 1.90
C THR A 102 9.29 3.59 2.29
N ALA A 103 8.57 2.85 3.13
CA ALA A 103 8.97 1.51 3.56
C ALA A 103 8.99 0.50 2.41
N VAL A 104 8.00 0.52 1.52
CA VAL A 104 7.95 -0.37 0.34
C VAL A 104 9.17 -0.14 -0.54
N HIS A 105 9.52 1.12 -0.85
CA HIS A 105 10.73 1.43 -1.60
C HIS A 105 11.99 0.91 -0.89
N ARG A 106 12.13 1.18 0.42
CA ARG A 106 13.30 0.75 1.21
C ARG A 106 13.42 -0.78 1.29
N ILE A 107 12.31 -1.52 1.30
CA ILE A 107 12.31 -2.98 1.22
C ILE A 107 12.77 -3.44 -0.16
N CYS A 108 12.26 -2.84 -1.24
CA CYS A 108 12.70 -3.17 -2.61
C CYS A 108 14.19 -2.88 -2.82
N SER A 109 14.71 -1.80 -2.22
CA SER A 109 16.13 -1.43 -2.23
C SER A 109 17.00 -2.20 -1.22
N LYS A 110 16.41 -3.15 -0.46
CA LYS A 110 17.07 -3.96 0.58
C LYS A 110 17.65 -3.15 1.76
N GLU A 111 17.18 -1.93 1.98
CA GLU A 111 17.51 -1.10 3.14
C GLU A 111 16.69 -1.46 4.38
N LEU A 112 15.52 -2.07 4.19
CA LEU A 112 14.64 -2.57 5.25
C LEU A 112 14.26 -4.03 4.99
N LYS A 113 13.99 -4.79 6.06
CA LYS A 113 13.45 -6.16 5.94
C LYS A 113 11.94 -6.09 5.80
N GLY A 114 11.37 -7.08 5.11
CA GLY A 114 9.90 -7.18 4.95
C GLY A 114 9.15 -7.27 6.29
N SER A 115 9.77 -7.82 7.33
CA SER A 115 9.25 -7.86 8.70
C SER A 115 9.00 -6.49 9.31
N ASP A 116 9.83 -5.51 8.92
CA ASP A 116 9.86 -4.18 9.54
C ASP A 116 8.68 -3.32 9.06
N LEU A 117 7.98 -3.76 8.00
CA LEU A 117 6.75 -3.13 7.50
C LEU A 117 5.66 -3.09 8.58
N ILE A 118 5.61 -4.08 9.48
CA ILE A 118 4.61 -4.14 10.54
C ILE A 118 4.74 -2.95 11.49
N ASP A 119 5.98 -2.53 11.78
CA ASP A 119 6.21 -1.40 12.67
C ASP A 119 5.84 -0.06 12.02
N GLN A 120 5.94 0.03 10.69
CA GLN A 120 5.48 1.19 9.92
C GLN A 120 3.95 1.32 9.94
N ILE A 121 3.23 0.19 9.92
CA ILE A 121 1.77 0.15 10.09
C ILE A 121 1.40 0.59 11.51
N ARG A 122 2.05 0.05 12.55
CA ARG A 122 1.72 0.36 13.95
C ARG A 122 1.87 1.84 14.28
N ASN A 123 2.92 2.48 13.74
CA ASN A 123 3.25 3.87 14.03
C ASN A 123 2.72 4.85 12.96
N HIS A 124 1.77 4.41 12.12
CA HIS A 124 1.28 5.21 11.01
C HIS A 124 0.57 6.50 11.49
N PRO A 125 0.86 7.69 10.92
CA PRO A 125 0.29 8.98 11.36
C PRO A 125 -1.25 9.05 11.34
N GLU A 126 -1.89 8.29 10.46
CA GLU A 126 -3.36 8.18 10.41
C GLU A 126 -3.97 7.63 11.70
N HIS A 127 -3.23 6.85 12.51
CA HIS A 127 -3.70 6.41 13.82
C HIS A 127 -3.84 7.54 14.84
N GLN A 128 -3.07 8.62 14.67
CA GLN A 128 -3.14 9.80 15.53
C GLN A 128 -4.19 10.81 15.05
N SER A 129 -4.68 10.65 13.82
CA SER A 129 -5.64 11.57 13.18
C SER A 129 -7.11 11.16 13.44
N VAL A 130 -7.34 10.06 14.15
CA VAL A 130 -8.69 9.52 14.44
C VAL A 130 -9.35 10.26 15.61
N HIS A 131 -9.56 11.57 15.46
CA HIS A 131 -10.62 12.28 16.19
C HIS A 131 -11.90 12.44 15.34
N LEU A 132 -11.94 11.86 14.15
CA LEU A 132 -13.18 11.69 13.40
C LEU A 132 -13.99 10.54 14.00
N HIS A 133 -15.12 10.90 14.61
CA HIS A 133 -16.21 10.04 15.09
C HIS A 133 -16.78 9.19 13.94
N PHE A 134 -16.03 8.19 13.47
CA PHE A 134 -16.64 7.04 12.82
C PHE A 134 -17.21 6.17 13.94
N ASP A 135 -18.53 6.26 14.12
CA ASP A 135 -19.26 5.47 15.09
C ASP A 135 -19.04 3.98 14.77
N ILE A 136 -18.11 3.35 15.49
CA ILE A 136 -17.73 1.93 15.38
C ILE A 136 -18.98 1.03 15.45
N LYS A 137 -20.08 1.54 16.01
CA LYS A 137 -21.40 0.91 16.04
C LYS A 137 -21.97 0.59 14.65
N ILE A 138 -21.75 1.41 13.62
CA ILE A 138 -22.26 1.15 12.26
C ILE A 138 -21.53 -0.03 11.62
N VAL A 139 -20.20 -0.07 11.75
CA VAL A 139 -19.38 -1.18 11.21
C VAL A 139 -19.68 -2.47 11.98
N TRP A 140 -19.86 -2.39 13.30
CA TRP A 140 -20.25 -3.53 14.14
C TRP A 140 -21.66 -4.07 13.80
N TRP A 141 -22.60 -3.20 13.41
CA TRP A 141 -23.94 -3.59 12.99
C TRP A 141 -23.93 -4.37 11.66
N PHE A 142 -23.17 -3.90 10.66
CA PHE A 142 -23.04 -4.59 9.37
C PHE A 142 -22.35 -5.96 9.48
N LEU A 143 -21.39 -6.12 10.40
CA LEU A 143 -20.67 -7.38 10.62
C LEU A 143 -21.48 -8.45 11.37
N ASN A 144 -22.59 -8.07 12.03
CA ASN A 144 -23.44 -8.98 12.80
C ASN A 144 -24.83 -9.20 12.18
N LEU A 145 -25.04 -8.78 10.92
CA LEU A 145 -26.23 -9.18 10.18
C LEU A 145 -26.19 -10.69 9.92
N PRO A 146 -27.21 -11.46 10.36
CA PRO A 146 -27.36 -12.84 9.95
C PRO A 146 -27.50 -12.85 8.43
N LYS A 147 -26.65 -13.64 7.77
CA LYS A 147 -26.54 -13.83 6.31
C LYS A 147 -27.89 -13.65 5.61
N LEU A 148 -28.01 -12.62 4.77
CA LEU A 148 -28.89 -12.64 3.60
C LEU A 148 -28.23 -13.48 2.51
#